data_AF-A0A964LQM8-F1
#
_entry.id   AF-A0A964LQM8-F1
#
_cell.length_a   1.000
_cell.length_b   1.000
_cell.length_c   1.000
_cell.angle_alpha   90.00
_cell.angle_beta   90.00
_cell.angle_gamma   90.00
#
_symmetry.space_group_name_H-M   'P 1'
#
loop_
_entity.id
_entity.type
_entity.pdbx_description
1 polymer ?
#
loop_
_entity_poly.entity_id
_entity_poly.type
_entity_poly.pdbx_seq_one_letter_code
_entity_poly.pdbx_strand_id
1 'polypeptide(L)'
;MRRVFVLLALKLLLAPSLSAVAQAPLEIAASDPRFYLLQPFTAIESAQRQKIHHIGIEVELVADTYIVSSLLDGYPAMQAGVRRGDRILRLNAAPFHPLDSFAFTNSPGGDSPAAAATAWPVTLELTRDGQPLTLNMLTVYENLFDSRRTAALASIQQFSAGNKIIAYYHPWVLSRNLNDLLGFMQSIESVAQSDGIILDLRDSYGFLSIQHVDAFLPTRLNLITPVGPGNLHTRIEPNSPSLRTRHYGKPVAVLINGGTAGGAELLAYQLATLDRVTTIGEVSAGQLGVYQVQQNAGAATLRYLPAAHTTIDGVVLSDFRVIPELAIDYRLSNTTRSDPQFEAAYNVLLGRI
;
A
#
# COMPACT_ATOMS: atom_id res chain seq x y z
N MET A 1 29.26 23.80 26.93
CA MET A 1 27.83 24.20 26.91
C MET A 1 27.56 25.01 25.64
N ARG A 2 27.22 24.34 24.54
CA ARG A 2 26.77 25.00 23.29
C ARG A 2 25.29 24.71 23.15
N ARG A 3 24.46 25.76 23.20
CA ARG A 3 23.02 25.70 22.96
C ARG A 3 22.82 25.38 21.47
N VAL A 4 22.30 24.19 21.17
CA VAL A 4 21.88 23.81 19.81
C VAL A 4 20.46 24.32 19.64
N PHE A 5 20.31 25.40 18.89
CA PHE A 5 19.02 25.76 18.30
C PHE A 5 18.78 24.79 17.14
N VAL A 6 17.86 23.85 17.30
CA VAL A 6 17.29 23.10 16.18
C VAL A 6 16.33 24.05 15.48
N LEU A 7 16.79 24.72 14.42
CA LEU A 7 15.89 25.35 13.46
C LEU A 7 15.28 24.21 12.65
N LEU A 8 14.02 23.90 12.95
CA LEU A 8 13.16 23.14 12.05
C LEU A 8 12.92 24.01 10.81
N ALA A 9 13.79 23.89 9.80
CA ALA A 9 13.58 24.54 8.52
C ALA A 9 12.42 23.82 7.82
N LEU A 10 11.22 24.33 8.05
CA LEU A 10 10.03 23.99 7.29
C LEU A 10 10.34 24.30 5.81
N LYS A 11 10.70 23.28 5.02
CA LYS A 11 10.80 23.39 3.56
C LYS A 11 9.38 23.55 3.01
N LEU A 12 8.81 24.74 3.18
CA LEU A 12 7.61 25.18 2.47
C LEU A 12 8.05 25.59 1.06
N LEU A 13 8.34 24.60 0.21
CA LEU A 13 8.47 24.85 -1.21
C LEU A 13 7.05 25.12 -1.74
N LEU A 14 6.77 26.38 -2.09
CA LEU A 14 5.63 26.71 -2.95
C LEU A 14 5.79 25.92 -4.25
N ALA A 15 5.10 24.79 -4.35
CA ALA A 15 4.98 24.08 -5.60
C ALA A 15 4.20 24.95 -6.59
N PRO A 16 4.58 24.99 -7.89
CA PRO A 16 3.74 25.59 -8.90
C PRO A 16 2.39 24.86 -8.89
N SER A 17 1.31 25.64 -9.02
CA SER A 17 -0.09 25.22 -8.98
C SER A 17 -0.29 23.77 -9.45
N LEU A 18 -0.41 22.85 -8.50
CA LEU A 18 -0.80 21.47 -8.74
C LEU A 18 -2.16 21.52 -9.44
N SER A 19 -2.18 21.03 -10.68
CA SER A 19 -3.37 20.71 -11.45
C SER A 19 -4.42 20.07 -10.54
N ALA A 20 -5.70 20.41 -10.70
CA ALA A 20 -6.79 19.86 -9.89
C ALA A 20 -6.70 18.32 -9.81
N VAL A 21 -6.15 17.80 -8.70
CA VAL A 21 -5.99 16.37 -8.46
C VAL A 21 -7.34 15.84 -8.03
N ALA A 22 -7.79 14.76 -8.66
CA ALA A 22 -9.09 14.15 -8.41
C ALA A 22 -9.28 13.90 -6.90
N GLN A 23 -10.30 14.56 -6.32
CA GLN A 23 -10.77 14.22 -4.98
C GLN A 23 -11.19 12.74 -4.99
N ALA A 24 -10.87 12.00 -3.92
CA ALA A 24 -11.36 10.64 -3.74
C ALA A 24 -12.85 10.62 -4.05
N PRO A 25 -13.35 9.68 -4.89
CA PRO A 25 -14.78 9.62 -5.15
C PRO A 25 -15.48 9.49 -3.81
N LEU A 26 -16.44 10.39 -3.58
CA LEU A 26 -17.17 10.45 -2.31
C LEU A 26 -17.88 9.14 -2.01
N GLU A 27 -18.13 8.30 -3.02
CA GLU A 27 -18.79 7.02 -2.91
C GLU A 27 -18.14 5.98 -3.85
N ILE A 28 -17.90 4.77 -3.34
CA ILE A 28 -17.34 3.63 -4.08
C ILE A 28 -18.37 2.49 -4.05
N ALA A 29 -18.85 2.07 -5.21
CA ALA A 29 -19.83 0.99 -5.33
C ALA A 29 -19.16 -0.39 -5.28
N ALA A 30 -19.92 -1.43 -4.92
CA ALA A 30 -19.43 -2.82 -4.93
C ALA A 30 -19.03 -3.35 -6.32
N SER A 31 -19.38 -2.64 -7.42
CA SER A 31 -18.88 -2.93 -8.77
C SER A 31 -17.47 -2.37 -9.04
N ASP A 32 -16.90 -1.58 -8.13
CA ASP A 32 -15.53 -1.09 -8.19
C ASP A 32 -14.63 -2.00 -7.34
N PRO A 33 -13.51 -2.54 -7.88
CA PRO A 33 -12.57 -3.38 -7.12
C PRO A 33 -12.08 -2.75 -5.82
N ARG A 34 -11.97 -1.42 -5.77
CA ARG A 34 -11.54 -0.68 -4.57
C ARG A 34 -12.50 -0.86 -3.40
N PHE A 35 -13.77 -1.18 -3.65
CA PHE A 35 -14.72 -1.54 -2.60
C PHE A 35 -14.17 -2.70 -1.76
N TYR A 36 -13.68 -3.77 -2.40
CA TYR A 36 -13.17 -4.96 -1.71
C TYR A 36 -11.82 -4.74 -1.03
N LEU A 37 -11.04 -3.76 -1.48
CA LEU A 37 -9.81 -3.32 -0.81
C LEU A 37 -10.12 -2.56 0.49
N LEU A 38 -11.16 -1.71 0.48
CA LEU A 38 -11.44 -0.77 1.56
C LEU A 38 -12.49 -1.26 2.55
N GLN A 39 -13.46 -2.07 2.10
CA GLN A 39 -14.55 -2.59 2.94
C GLN A 39 -14.04 -3.36 4.16
N PRO A 40 -12.96 -4.17 4.10
CA PRO A 40 -12.45 -4.86 5.28
C PRO A 40 -12.05 -3.96 6.45
N PHE A 41 -11.71 -2.69 6.18
CA PHE A 41 -11.36 -1.70 7.21
C PHE A 41 -12.59 -1.13 7.95
N THR A 42 -13.78 -1.34 7.39
CA THR A 42 -15.07 -0.97 7.99
C THR A 42 -15.72 -2.12 8.77
N ALA A 43 -15.23 -3.34 8.56
CA ALA A 43 -15.75 -4.55 9.20
C ALA A 43 -15.33 -4.62 10.67
N ILE A 44 -16.29 -4.91 11.56
CA ILE A 44 -16.02 -5.11 12.98
C ILE A 44 -15.42 -6.50 13.21
N GLU A 45 -15.97 -7.49 12.50
CA GLU A 45 -15.56 -8.89 12.60
C GLU A 45 -14.95 -9.38 11.28
N SER A 46 -14.00 -10.31 11.35
CA SER A 46 -13.38 -10.91 10.16
C SER A 46 -14.40 -11.60 9.25
N ALA A 47 -15.46 -12.18 9.81
CA ALA A 47 -16.54 -12.83 9.06
C ALA A 47 -17.35 -11.85 8.17
N GLN A 48 -17.29 -10.55 8.45
CA GLN A 48 -17.97 -9.51 7.66
C GLN A 48 -17.14 -9.01 6.48
N ARG A 49 -15.86 -9.40 6.39
CA ARG A 49 -14.98 -9.02 5.27
C ARG A 49 -15.41 -9.78 4.03
N GLN A 50 -15.74 -9.05 2.97
CA GLN A 50 -16.19 -9.68 1.74
C GLN A 50 -15.05 -10.41 1.03
N LYS A 51 -15.30 -11.66 0.67
CA LYS A 51 -14.39 -12.49 -0.10
C LYS A 51 -14.76 -12.45 -1.56
N ILE A 52 -13.74 -12.47 -2.43
CA ILE A 52 -13.90 -12.53 -3.87
C ILE A 52 -12.91 -13.55 -4.44
N HIS A 53 -13.19 -14.03 -5.65
CA HIS A 53 -12.16 -14.69 -6.43
C HIS A 53 -11.23 -13.65 -7.05
N HIS A 54 -9.93 -13.93 -7.03
CA HIS A 54 -8.92 -13.11 -7.69
C HIS A 54 -7.65 -13.92 -7.95
N ILE A 55 -6.70 -13.33 -8.66
CA ILE A 55 -5.37 -13.90 -8.93
C ILE A 55 -4.23 -13.10 -8.28
N GLY A 56 -4.57 -12.05 -7.53
CA GLY A 56 -3.61 -11.20 -6.81
C GLY A 56 -2.97 -10.12 -7.68
N ILE A 57 -3.76 -9.51 -8.57
CA ILE A 57 -3.38 -8.31 -9.33
C ILE A 57 -4.30 -7.16 -8.96
N GLU A 58 -3.78 -5.95 -9.09
CA GLU A 58 -4.57 -4.74 -9.20
C GLU A 58 -4.37 -4.16 -10.59
N VAL A 59 -5.40 -3.49 -11.10
CA VAL A 59 -5.43 -2.98 -12.47
C VAL A 59 -5.94 -1.55 -12.51
N GLU A 60 -5.43 -0.79 -13.46
CA GLU A 60 -5.95 0.51 -13.84
C GLU A 60 -6.56 0.42 -15.24
N LEU A 61 -7.75 1.02 -15.43
CA LEU A 61 -8.34 1.15 -16.75
C LEU A 61 -7.71 2.35 -17.46
N VAL A 62 -6.91 2.08 -18.49
CA VAL A 62 -6.26 3.12 -19.29
C VAL A 62 -6.78 3.04 -20.73
N ALA A 63 -7.49 4.09 -21.15
CA ALA A 63 -8.38 4.06 -22.31
C ALA A 63 -9.40 2.92 -22.16
N ASP A 64 -9.32 1.89 -23.00
CA ASP A 64 -10.25 0.74 -23.01
C ASP A 64 -9.57 -0.58 -22.66
N THR A 65 -8.45 -0.54 -21.92
CA THR A 65 -7.72 -1.75 -21.54
C THR A 65 -7.27 -1.68 -20.10
N TYR A 66 -7.44 -2.78 -19.37
CA TYR A 66 -6.90 -2.93 -18.03
C TYR A 66 -5.40 -3.18 -18.09
N ILE A 67 -4.63 -2.34 -17.41
CA ILE A 67 -3.18 -2.48 -17.25
C ILE A 67 -2.91 -2.90 -15.82
N VAL A 68 -2.06 -3.90 -15.63
CA VAL A 68 -1.63 -4.34 -14.30
C VAL A 68 -0.86 -3.21 -13.62
N SER A 69 -1.41 -2.68 -12.54
CA SER A 69 -0.81 -1.59 -11.76
C SER A 69 0.07 -2.09 -10.63
N SER A 70 -0.32 -3.19 -9.99
CA SER A 70 0.42 -3.82 -8.90
C SER A 70 0.13 -5.34 -8.84
N LEU A 71 1.00 -6.09 -8.15
CA LEU A 71 0.85 -7.54 -7.95
C LEU A 71 1.14 -7.89 -6.50
N LEU A 72 0.32 -8.77 -5.93
CA LEU A 72 0.54 -9.29 -4.60
C LEU A 72 1.68 -10.32 -4.60
N ASP A 73 2.66 -10.13 -3.72
CA ASP A 73 3.79 -11.05 -3.55
C ASP A 73 3.33 -12.47 -3.19
N GLY A 74 3.88 -13.45 -3.89
CA GLY A 74 3.55 -14.86 -3.66
C GLY A 74 2.17 -15.31 -4.17
N TYR A 75 1.37 -14.42 -4.79
CA TYR A 75 0.06 -14.79 -5.35
C TYR A 75 0.15 -15.36 -6.78
N PRO A 76 -0.91 -16.07 -7.24
CA PRO A 76 -0.88 -16.84 -8.49
C PRO A 76 -0.43 -16.06 -9.73
N ALA A 77 -0.85 -14.81 -9.89
CA ALA A 77 -0.45 -13.98 -11.03
C ALA A 77 1.06 -13.70 -11.06
N MET A 78 1.65 -13.38 -9.90
CA MET A 78 3.09 -13.16 -9.80
C MET A 78 3.86 -14.45 -10.12
N GLN A 79 3.41 -15.59 -9.59
CA GLN A 79 4.03 -16.90 -9.84
C GLN A 79 3.94 -17.31 -11.32
N ALA A 80 2.84 -16.97 -11.98
CA ALA A 80 2.64 -17.21 -13.41
C ALA A 80 3.45 -16.23 -14.30
N GLY A 81 4.12 -15.24 -13.72
CA GLY A 81 4.99 -14.31 -14.43
C GLY A 81 4.27 -13.10 -15.02
N VAL A 82 3.08 -12.75 -14.53
CA VAL A 82 2.46 -11.43 -14.78
C VAL A 82 3.37 -10.34 -14.22
N ARG A 83 3.41 -9.19 -14.89
CA ARG A 83 4.22 -8.04 -14.49
C ARG A 83 3.39 -6.77 -14.53
N ARG A 84 3.81 -5.80 -13.72
CA ARG A 84 3.30 -4.43 -13.80
C ARG A 84 3.51 -3.90 -15.23
N GLY A 85 2.50 -3.21 -15.76
CA GLY A 85 2.48 -2.72 -17.14
C GLY A 85 1.93 -3.71 -18.17
N ASP A 86 1.70 -4.97 -17.81
CA ASP A 86 1.02 -5.91 -18.71
C ASP A 86 -0.40 -5.42 -19.02
N ARG A 87 -0.79 -5.44 -20.30
CA ARG A 87 -2.14 -5.07 -20.74
C ARG A 87 -2.98 -6.33 -20.86
N ILE A 88 -4.00 -6.46 -20.03
CA ILE A 88 -4.84 -7.65 -20.01
C ILE A 88 -5.94 -7.52 -21.07
N LEU A 89 -6.09 -8.57 -21.87
CA LEU A 89 -7.09 -8.62 -22.93
C LEU A 89 -8.28 -9.49 -22.51
N ARG A 90 -8.01 -10.72 -22.07
CA ARG A 90 -9.03 -11.73 -21.79
C ARG A 90 -8.72 -12.61 -20.59
N LEU A 91 -9.77 -13.12 -19.98
CA LEU A 91 -9.73 -14.26 -19.06
C LEU A 91 -10.64 -15.35 -19.63
N ASN A 92 -10.10 -16.56 -19.82
CA ASN A 92 -10.85 -17.70 -20.36
C ASN A 92 -11.59 -17.38 -21.66
N ALA A 93 -10.90 -16.76 -22.61
CA ALA A 93 -11.44 -16.31 -23.90
C ALA A 93 -12.55 -15.23 -23.86
N ALA A 94 -12.95 -14.74 -22.67
CA ALA A 94 -13.88 -13.61 -22.52
C ALA A 94 -13.13 -12.29 -22.23
N PRO A 95 -13.66 -11.12 -22.62
CA PRO A 95 -13.08 -9.83 -22.25
C PRO A 95 -12.83 -9.72 -20.74
N PHE A 96 -11.66 -9.21 -20.36
CA PHE A 96 -11.28 -9.11 -18.95
C PHE A 96 -12.01 -7.95 -18.25
N HIS A 97 -12.50 -8.23 -17.04
CA HIS A 97 -12.98 -7.27 -16.05
C HIS A 97 -12.55 -7.75 -14.65
N PRO A 98 -12.01 -6.87 -13.78
CA PRO A 98 -11.37 -7.26 -12.51
C PRO A 98 -12.29 -7.95 -11.49
N LEU A 99 -13.60 -7.80 -11.60
CA LEU A 99 -14.58 -8.49 -10.72
C LEU A 99 -15.36 -9.54 -11.51
N ASP A 100 -16.12 -9.09 -12.52
CA ASP A 100 -16.98 -9.96 -13.34
C ASP A 100 -16.26 -11.18 -13.94
N SER A 101 -14.99 -11.06 -14.39
CA SER A 101 -14.26 -12.24 -14.90
C SER A 101 -14.05 -13.33 -13.83
N PHE A 102 -14.12 -12.95 -12.56
CA PHE A 102 -13.98 -13.84 -11.41
C PHE A 102 -15.31 -14.05 -10.66
N ALA A 103 -16.44 -13.60 -11.21
CA ALA A 103 -17.75 -13.82 -10.61
C ALA A 103 -18.04 -15.32 -10.38
N PHE A 104 -18.76 -15.64 -9.31
CA PHE A 104 -19.06 -17.03 -8.93
C PHE A 104 -19.74 -17.84 -10.04
N THR A 105 -20.59 -17.20 -10.83
CA THR A 105 -21.27 -17.78 -11.99
C THR A 105 -20.30 -18.30 -13.05
N ASN A 106 -19.06 -17.80 -13.07
CA ASN A 106 -18.01 -18.22 -13.99
C ASN A 106 -17.12 -19.33 -13.42
N SER A 107 -17.32 -19.72 -12.15
CA SER A 107 -16.59 -20.83 -11.54
C SER A 107 -17.11 -22.19 -12.07
N PRO A 108 -16.25 -23.22 -12.23
CA PRO A 108 -16.66 -24.52 -12.75
C PRO A 108 -17.76 -25.24 -11.95
N GLY A 109 -17.97 -24.88 -10.67
CA GLY A 109 -19.03 -25.47 -9.85
C GLY A 109 -20.32 -24.65 -9.77
N GLY A 110 -20.45 -23.61 -10.60
CA GLY A 110 -21.66 -22.80 -10.73
C GLY A 110 -22.07 -22.07 -9.44
N ASP A 111 -23.38 -21.84 -9.28
CA ASP A 111 -23.95 -21.01 -8.20
C ASP A 111 -23.97 -21.69 -6.81
N SER A 112 -23.30 -22.84 -6.64
CA SER A 112 -23.25 -23.52 -5.35
C SER A 112 -22.32 -22.81 -4.36
N PRO A 113 -22.77 -22.46 -3.14
CA PRO A 113 -21.92 -21.84 -2.11
C PRO A 113 -20.69 -22.67 -1.73
N ALA A 114 -20.74 -24.00 -1.90
CA ALA A 114 -19.60 -24.89 -1.66
C ALA A 114 -18.59 -24.88 -2.81
N ALA A 115 -19.07 -24.67 -4.04
CA ALA A 115 -18.21 -24.50 -5.22
C ALA A 115 -17.49 -23.13 -5.21
N ALA A 116 -18.18 -22.10 -4.72
CA ALA A 116 -17.69 -20.73 -4.59
C ALA A 116 -16.41 -20.59 -3.74
N ALA A 117 -16.05 -21.58 -2.92
CA ALA A 117 -14.82 -21.57 -2.13
C ALA A 117 -13.63 -22.29 -2.78
N THR A 118 -13.79 -22.83 -4.00
CA THR A 118 -12.78 -23.68 -4.64
C THR A 118 -11.92 -22.87 -5.60
N ALA A 119 -10.60 -22.98 -5.48
CA ALA A 119 -9.66 -22.48 -6.47
C ALA A 119 -9.91 -23.15 -7.83
N TRP A 120 -9.92 -22.40 -8.92
CA TRP A 120 -10.17 -22.94 -10.25
C TRP A 120 -9.19 -22.38 -11.28
N PRO A 121 -8.88 -23.14 -12.35
CA PRO A 121 -7.90 -22.74 -13.34
C PRO A 121 -8.42 -21.65 -14.26
N VAL A 122 -7.59 -20.63 -14.49
CA VAL A 122 -7.85 -19.54 -15.43
C VAL A 122 -6.72 -19.39 -16.44
N THR A 123 -7.08 -19.00 -17.65
CA THR A 123 -6.16 -18.63 -18.72
C THR A 123 -6.23 -17.11 -18.91
N LEU A 124 -5.13 -16.42 -18.63
CA LEU A 124 -4.99 -14.98 -18.81
C LEU A 124 -4.28 -14.69 -20.13
N GLU A 125 -4.95 -13.97 -21.04
CA GLU A 125 -4.36 -13.45 -22.27
C GLU A 125 -4.03 -11.97 -22.09
N LEU A 126 -2.76 -11.62 -22.31
CA LEU A 126 -2.26 -10.26 -22.14
C LEU A 126 -1.26 -9.89 -23.24
N THR A 127 -0.90 -8.61 -23.31
CA THR A 127 0.25 -8.16 -24.10
C THR A 127 1.29 -7.49 -23.21
N ARG A 128 2.56 -7.80 -23.48
CA ARG A 128 3.73 -7.16 -22.86
C ARG A 128 4.61 -6.59 -23.96
N ASP A 129 4.87 -5.29 -23.94
CA ASP A 129 5.65 -4.60 -24.97
C ASP A 129 5.13 -4.89 -26.40
N GLY A 130 3.80 -5.00 -26.54
CA GLY A 130 3.11 -5.34 -27.79
C GLY A 130 3.12 -6.82 -28.19
N GLN A 131 3.83 -7.69 -27.46
CA GLN A 131 3.86 -9.12 -27.72
C GLN A 131 2.74 -9.85 -26.96
N PRO A 132 1.98 -10.75 -27.59
CA PRO A 132 0.94 -11.53 -26.93
C PRO A 132 1.55 -12.62 -26.02
N LEU A 133 1.01 -12.76 -24.82
CA LEU A 133 1.33 -13.84 -23.88
C LEU A 133 0.05 -14.49 -23.37
N THR A 134 0.14 -15.79 -23.09
CA THR A 134 -0.92 -16.57 -22.47
C THR A 134 -0.36 -17.23 -21.22
N LEU A 135 -0.95 -16.96 -20.06
CA LEU A 135 -0.50 -17.44 -18.77
C LEU A 135 -1.61 -18.22 -18.08
N ASN A 136 -1.27 -19.37 -17.49
CA ASN A 136 -2.21 -20.22 -16.77
C ASN A 136 -1.93 -20.14 -15.27
N MET A 137 -2.99 -20.05 -14.47
CA MET A 137 -2.88 -19.99 -13.00
C MET A 137 -4.18 -20.46 -12.34
N LEU A 138 -4.17 -20.57 -11.01
CA LEU A 138 -5.37 -20.81 -10.21
C LEU A 138 -5.87 -19.50 -9.60
N THR A 139 -7.18 -19.34 -9.46
CA THR A 139 -7.75 -18.29 -8.59
C THR A 139 -7.57 -18.65 -7.12
N VAL A 140 -7.60 -17.63 -6.26
CA VAL A 140 -7.86 -17.79 -4.82
C VAL A 140 -9.29 -17.37 -4.49
N TYR A 141 -9.75 -17.63 -3.26
CA TYR A 141 -11.03 -17.12 -2.76
C TYR A 141 -10.88 -16.56 -1.35
N GLU A 142 -10.58 -15.27 -1.27
CA GLU A 142 -10.15 -14.59 -0.04
C GLU A 142 -10.67 -13.15 -0.01
N ASN A 143 -10.62 -12.51 1.17
CA ASN A 143 -10.80 -11.07 1.24
C ASN A 143 -9.44 -10.39 1.02
N LEU A 144 -9.43 -9.25 0.33
CA LEU A 144 -8.18 -8.62 -0.11
C LEU A 144 -7.31 -8.10 1.06
N PHE A 145 -7.90 -7.83 2.23
CA PHE A 145 -7.13 -7.49 3.42
C PHE A 145 -6.24 -8.65 3.86
N ASP A 146 -6.80 -9.86 3.99
CA ASP A 146 -6.02 -11.05 4.35
C ASP A 146 -5.01 -11.40 3.25
N SER A 147 -5.38 -11.20 1.97
CA SER A 147 -4.44 -11.44 0.88
C SER A 147 -3.26 -10.48 0.88
N ARG A 148 -3.50 -9.18 1.13
CA ARG A 148 -2.44 -8.18 1.29
C ARG A 148 -1.58 -8.46 2.53
N ARG A 149 -2.16 -8.98 3.63
CA ARG A 149 -1.39 -9.41 4.82
C ARG A 149 -0.45 -10.58 4.48
N THR A 150 -0.92 -11.57 3.74
CA THR A 150 -0.10 -12.70 3.27
C THR A 150 0.99 -12.22 2.31
N ALA A 151 0.64 -11.36 1.35
CA ALA A 151 1.59 -10.76 0.41
C ALA A 151 2.68 -9.95 1.13
N ALA A 152 2.33 -9.19 2.17
CA ALA A 152 3.31 -8.43 2.94
C ALA A 152 4.39 -9.34 3.54
N LEU A 153 4.00 -10.50 4.08
CA LEU A 153 4.98 -11.47 4.59
C LEU A 153 5.81 -12.09 3.47
N ALA A 154 5.19 -12.41 2.34
CA ALA A 154 5.87 -12.96 1.16
C ALA A 154 6.83 -11.97 0.48
N SER A 155 6.62 -10.66 0.67
CA SER A 155 7.45 -9.60 0.10
C SER A 155 8.86 -9.53 0.74
N ILE A 156 9.05 -10.07 1.94
CA ILE A 156 10.30 -9.90 2.69
C ILE A 156 11.46 -10.56 1.96
N GLN A 157 12.46 -9.77 1.58
CA GLN A 157 13.66 -10.23 0.90
C GLN A 157 14.90 -9.62 1.53
N GLN A 158 16.03 -10.34 1.47
CA GLN A 158 17.35 -9.82 1.77
C GLN A 158 18.30 -10.21 0.64
N PHE A 159 19.08 -9.24 0.16
CA PHE A 159 19.98 -9.46 -0.97
C PHE A 159 21.28 -8.68 -0.78
N SER A 160 22.36 -9.21 -1.33
CA SER A 160 23.67 -8.55 -1.33
C SER A 160 23.70 -7.39 -2.33
N ALA A 161 24.21 -6.25 -1.87
CA ALA A 161 24.36 -5.03 -2.64
C ALA A 161 25.79 -4.49 -2.43
N GLY A 162 26.73 -4.93 -3.26
CA GLY A 162 28.14 -4.68 -3.04
C GLY A 162 28.63 -5.36 -1.75
N ASN A 163 29.13 -4.58 -0.80
CA ASN A 163 29.55 -5.04 0.53
C ASN A 163 28.48 -4.89 1.62
N LYS A 164 27.24 -4.56 1.24
CA LYS A 164 26.10 -4.38 2.14
C LYS A 164 25.06 -5.48 1.93
N ILE A 165 24.26 -5.76 2.95
CA ILE A 165 23.01 -6.53 2.83
C ILE A 165 21.85 -5.54 2.89
N ILE A 166 21.03 -5.50 1.86
CA ILE A 166 19.81 -4.67 1.83
C ILE A 166 18.61 -5.58 1.97
N ALA A 167 17.65 -5.18 2.79
CA ALA A 167 16.36 -5.83 2.84
C ALA A 167 15.30 -5.04 2.07
N TYR A 168 14.26 -5.75 1.64
CA TYR A 168 13.05 -5.18 1.08
C TYR A 168 11.85 -5.72 1.86
N TYR A 169 10.89 -4.85 2.13
CA TYR A 169 9.62 -5.20 2.79
C TYR A 169 8.49 -4.29 2.30
N HIS A 170 7.38 -4.90 1.88
CA HIS A 170 6.18 -4.20 1.41
C HIS A 170 4.99 -4.46 2.34
N PRO A 171 4.77 -3.64 3.38
CA PRO A 171 3.55 -3.71 4.18
C PRO A 171 2.36 -3.11 3.42
N TRP A 172 1.69 -3.92 2.59
CA TRP A 172 0.50 -3.55 1.82
C TRP A 172 -0.66 -2.98 2.66
N VAL A 173 -0.74 -3.39 3.93
CA VAL A 173 -1.78 -2.96 4.87
C VAL A 173 -1.16 -2.70 6.25
N LEU A 174 -1.56 -1.58 6.86
CA LEU A 174 -1.33 -1.30 8.28
C LEU A 174 -2.62 -1.53 9.07
N SER A 175 -2.52 -2.26 10.18
CA SER A 175 -3.65 -2.65 11.02
C SER A 175 -3.36 -2.39 12.48
N ARG A 176 -4.41 -2.12 13.27
CA ARG A 176 -4.32 -1.97 14.74
C ARG A 176 -4.63 -3.26 15.49
N ASN A 177 -4.93 -4.35 14.79
CA ASN A 177 -5.10 -5.65 15.42
C ASN A 177 -3.75 -6.11 16.00
N LEU A 178 -3.77 -6.64 17.23
CA LEU A 178 -2.56 -7.06 17.92
C LEU A 178 -1.71 -8.05 17.12
N ASN A 179 -2.35 -9.02 16.44
CA ASN A 179 -1.62 -10.03 15.66
C ASN A 179 -0.90 -9.41 14.46
N ASP A 180 -1.53 -8.44 13.80
CA ASP A 180 -0.94 -7.74 12.65
C ASP A 180 0.22 -6.85 13.11
N LEU A 181 0.08 -6.19 14.26
CA LEU A 181 1.16 -5.38 14.87
C LEU A 181 2.37 -6.24 15.25
N LEU A 182 2.14 -7.41 15.86
CA LEU A 182 3.20 -8.37 16.16
C LEU A 182 3.87 -8.89 14.87
N GLY A 183 3.08 -9.20 13.84
CA GLY A 183 3.60 -9.62 12.53
C GLY A 183 4.46 -8.56 11.85
N PHE A 184 4.04 -7.30 11.88
CA PHE A 184 4.82 -6.18 11.35
C PHE A 184 6.16 -6.05 12.08
N MET A 185 6.16 -6.04 13.41
CA MET A 185 7.40 -5.95 14.18
C MET A 185 8.32 -7.14 13.95
N GLN A 186 7.77 -8.36 13.87
CA GLN A 186 8.55 -9.56 13.56
C GLN A 186 9.19 -9.48 12.17
N SER A 187 8.49 -8.89 11.20
CA SER A 187 9.01 -8.65 9.85
C SER A 187 10.22 -7.72 9.90
N ILE A 188 10.12 -6.60 10.62
CA ILE A 188 11.25 -5.67 10.82
C ILE A 188 12.40 -6.32 11.60
N GLU A 189 12.10 -7.11 12.64
CA GLU A 189 13.13 -7.81 13.42
C GLU A 189 13.88 -8.86 12.57
N SER A 190 13.18 -9.55 11.67
CA SER A 190 13.78 -10.56 10.78
C SER A 190 14.85 -10.00 9.85
N VAL A 191 14.80 -8.69 9.56
CA VAL A 191 15.74 -7.98 8.68
C VAL A 191 16.65 -7.01 9.46
N ALA A 192 16.67 -7.08 10.80
CA ALA A 192 17.42 -6.14 11.63
C ALA A 192 18.94 -6.17 11.39
N GLN A 193 19.47 -7.29 10.90
CA GLN A 193 20.89 -7.44 10.59
C GLN A 193 21.28 -6.81 9.24
N SER A 194 20.34 -6.54 8.34
CA SER A 194 20.61 -5.87 7.07
C SER A 194 21.11 -4.44 7.30
N ASP A 195 22.01 -3.96 6.43
CA ASP A 195 22.64 -2.63 6.49
C ASP A 195 21.70 -1.49 6.10
N GLY A 196 20.61 -1.80 5.40
CA GLY A 196 19.53 -0.88 5.09
C GLY A 196 18.24 -1.64 4.74
N ILE A 197 17.09 -0.95 4.81
CA ILE A 197 15.79 -1.48 4.39
C ILE A 197 15.20 -0.56 3.31
N ILE A 198 14.71 -1.15 2.23
CA ILE A 198 13.72 -0.54 1.35
C ILE A 198 12.34 -0.90 1.92
N LEU A 199 11.66 0.09 2.48
CA LEU A 199 10.30 -0.03 3.00
C LEU A 199 9.33 0.46 1.91
N ASP A 200 8.68 -0.46 1.23
CA ASP A 200 7.75 -0.14 0.16
C ASP A 200 6.35 0.15 0.72
N LEU A 201 5.92 1.40 0.65
CA LEU A 201 4.59 1.84 1.07
C LEU A 201 3.71 2.19 -0.14
N ARG A 202 4.14 1.87 -1.37
CA ARG A 202 3.34 2.09 -2.58
C ARG A 202 2.07 1.27 -2.50
N ASP A 203 0.95 1.90 -2.82
CA ASP A 203 -0.40 1.30 -2.75
C ASP A 203 -0.79 0.76 -1.36
N SER A 204 -0.01 1.08 -0.32
CA SER A 204 -0.30 0.69 1.06
C SER A 204 -1.37 1.58 1.68
N TYR A 205 -2.26 0.95 2.45
CA TYR A 205 -3.35 1.63 3.16
C TYR A 205 -3.47 1.17 4.62
N GLY A 206 -4.34 1.82 5.37
CA GLY A 206 -4.84 1.30 6.63
C GLY A 206 -4.64 2.26 7.79
N PHE A 207 -4.37 1.70 8.97
CA PHE A 207 -4.45 2.42 10.23
C PHE A 207 -3.09 2.48 10.93
N LEU A 208 -2.64 3.71 11.20
CA LEU A 208 -1.37 3.90 11.91
C LEU A 208 -1.54 3.54 13.40
N SER A 209 -0.52 2.91 13.96
CA SER A 209 -0.40 2.57 15.38
C SER A 209 0.96 3.01 15.84
N ILE A 210 1.09 3.35 17.13
CA ILE A 210 2.39 3.71 17.70
C ILE A 210 3.42 2.58 17.54
N GLN A 211 2.99 1.32 17.51
CA GLN A 211 3.89 0.17 17.36
C GLN A 211 4.57 0.12 15.98
N HIS A 212 3.87 0.56 14.91
CA HIS A 212 4.48 0.68 13.59
C HIS A 212 5.63 1.70 13.61
N VAL A 213 5.43 2.79 14.34
CA VAL A 213 6.40 3.87 14.49
C VAL A 213 7.57 3.43 15.39
N ASP A 214 7.27 2.78 16.51
CA ASP A 214 8.27 2.28 17.47
C ASP A 214 9.26 1.30 16.84
N ALA A 215 8.85 0.58 15.79
CA ALA A 215 9.74 -0.31 15.03
C ALA A 215 10.96 0.44 14.46
N PHE A 216 10.87 1.76 14.27
CA PHE A 216 11.95 2.58 13.75
C PHE A 216 12.45 3.63 14.76
N LEU A 217 11.59 4.16 15.63
CA LEU A 217 11.98 5.26 16.52
C LEU A 217 12.72 4.76 17.78
N PRO A 218 13.90 5.31 18.12
CA PRO A 218 14.56 4.97 19.38
C PRO A 218 13.74 5.43 20.60
N THR A 219 13.16 6.63 20.51
CA THR A 219 12.31 7.25 21.54
C THR A 219 11.11 7.93 20.89
N ARG A 220 10.06 8.16 21.70
CA ARG A 220 8.81 8.82 21.28
C ARG A 220 8.84 10.35 21.44
N LEU A 221 10.02 10.96 21.54
CA LEU A 221 10.14 12.40 21.83
C LEU A 221 9.68 13.31 20.66
N ASN A 222 9.75 12.83 19.43
CA ASN A 222 9.39 13.58 18.21
C ASN A 222 8.24 12.90 17.46
N LEU A 223 7.19 12.49 18.18
CA LEU A 223 6.00 11.91 17.57
C LEU A 223 5.11 12.98 16.95
N ILE A 224 4.79 12.79 15.68
CA ILE A 224 3.73 13.53 15.02
C ILE A 224 2.41 13.20 15.72
N THR A 225 1.60 14.21 16.01
CA THR A 225 0.30 14.00 16.62
C THR A 225 -0.79 14.54 15.70
N PRO A 226 -1.44 13.67 14.88
CA PRO A 226 -2.60 14.07 14.11
C PRO A 226 -3.79 14.32 15.06
N VAL A 227 -4.28 15.55 15.10
CA VAL A 227 -5.46 15.96 15.89
C VAL A 227 -6.52 16.48 14.95
N GLY A 228 -7.78 16.07 15.13
CA GLY A 228 -8.91 16.61 14.39
C GLY A 228 -10.08 15.64 14.25
N PRO A 229 -11.29 16.12 13.94
CA PRO A 229 -12.44 15.25 13.63
C PRO A 229 -12.14 14.39 12.41
N GLY A 230 -12.57 13.13 12.43
CA GLY A 230 -12.34 12.16 11.34
C GLY A 230 -11.01 11.39 11.42
N ASN A 231 -10.08 11.76 12.32
CA ASN A 231 -8.79 11.09 12.51
C ASN A 231 -8.83 9.81 13.37
N LEU A 232 -9.99 9.19 13.54
CA LEU A 232 -10.16 8.05 14.47
C LEU A 232 -9.20 6.90 14.16
N HIS A 233 -8.89 6.72 12.88
CA HIS A 233 -8.05 5.65 12.35
C HIS A 233 -6.58 6.02 12.16
N THR A 234 -6.25 7.30 12.38
CA THR A 234 -4.90 7.86 12.25
C THR A 234 -4.33 8.34 13.59
N ARG A 235 -5.16 8.48 14.63
CA ARG A 235 -4.76 8.88 15.98
C ARG A 235 -3.75 7.90 16.59
N ILE A 236 -2.56 8.40 16.92
CA ILE A 236 -1.52 7.65 17.63
C ILE A 236 -1.76 7.83 19.13
N GLU A 237 -1.83 6.74 19.89
CA GLU A 237 -1.93 6.79 21.35
C GLU A 237 -0.51 6.68 21.94
N PRO A 238 0.15 7.79 22.32
CA PRO A 238 1.57 7.82 22.65
C PRO A 238 1.91 7.09 23.96
N ASN A 239 0.91 6.79 24.79
CA ASN A 239 1.06 6.13 26.08
C ASN A 239 0.84 4.61 26.02
N SER A 240 0.52 4.03 24.86
CA SER A 240 0.36 2.58 24.75
C SER A 240 1.68 1.87 25.06
N PRO A 241 1.69 0.76 25.83
CA PRO A 241 2.89 0.00 26.13
C PRO A 241 3.63 -0.37 24.84
N SER A 242 4.94 -0.15 24.82
CA SER A 242 5.77 -0.59 23.69
C SER A 242 5.75 -2.11 23.61
N LEU A 243 5.39 -2.65 22.44
CA LEU A 243 5.52 -4.08 22.14
C LEU A 243 6.90 -4.42 21.56
N ARG A 244 7.75 -3.41 21.40
CA ARG A 244 9.08 -3.51 20.79
C ARG A 244 10.11 -4.21 21.68
N THR A 245 10.88 -5.09 21.08
CA THR A 245 12.14 -5.63 21.64
C THR A 245 13.34 -4.75 21.26
N ARG A 246 13.45 -4.35 19.98
CA ARG A 246 14.45 -3.40 19.43
C ARG A 246 13.87 -2.56 18.29
N HIS A 247 14.46 -1.38 18.03
CA HIS A 247 14.11 -0.56 16.87
C HIS A 247 15.14 -0.77 15.75
N TYR A 248 14.71 -0.64 14.49
CA TYR A 248 15.59 -0.59 13.35
C TYR A 248 16.22 0.79 13.24
N GLY A 249 17.52 0.90 13.52
CA GLY A 249 18.26 2.17 13.60
C GLY A 249 19.16 2.50 12.39
N LYS A 250 19.19 1.67 11.35
CA LYS A 250 20.05 1.81 10.16
C LYS A 250 19.33 2.55 9.02
N PRO A 251 19.98 2.91 7.90
CA PRO A 251 19.34 3.63 6.79
C PRO A 251 18.06 2.96 6.26
N VAL A 252 17.05 3.77 5.92
CA VAL A 252 15.79 3.30 5.33
C VAL A 252 15.46 4.14 4.10
N ALA A 253 15.19 3.49 2.98
CA ALA A 253 14.58 4.13 1.82
C ALA A 253 13.09 3.79 1.83
N VAL A 254 12.22 4.79 1.81
CA VAL A 254 10.76 4.59 1.85
C VAL A 254 10.19 4.90 0.47
N LEU A 255 9.61 3.90 -0.19
CA LEU A 255 8.93 4.11 -1.47
C LEU A 255 7.47 4.53 -1.23
N ILE A 256 7.03 5.58 -1.91
CA ILE A 256 5.64 6.08 -1.86
C ILE A 256 5.12 6.41 -3.25
N ASN A 257 3.79 6.34 -3.43
CA ASN A 257 3.12 6.76 -4.65
C ASN A 257 1.71 7.33 -4.37
N GLY A 258 0.98 7.68 -5.42
CA GLY A 258 -0.40 8.18 -5.31
C GLY A 258 -1.41 7.20 -4.71
N GLY A 259 -1.05 5.92 -4.54
CA GLY A 259 -1.83 4.90 -3.83
C GLY A 259 -1.46 4.75 -2.34
N THR A 260 -0.34 5.32 -1.89
CA THR A 260 0.01 5.39 -0.47
C THR A 260 -1.00 6.29 0.24
N ALA A 261 -1.82 5.71 1.12
CA ALA A 261 -2.98 6.38 1.72
C ALA A 261 -3.16 6.08 3.22
N GLY A 262 -3.82 7.00 3.93
CA GLY A 262 -4.22 6.81 5.33
C GLY A 262 -3.04 6.68 6.30
N GLY A 263 -3.04 5.62 7.11
CA GLY A 263 -1.99 5.35 8.08
C GLY A 263 -0.59 5.15 7.46
N ALA A 264 -0.52 4.67 6.21
CA ALA A 264 0.74 4.50 5.50
C ALA A 264 1.38 5.86 5.16
N GLU A 265 0.58 6.87 4.80
CA GLU A 265 1.07 8.24 4.58
C GLU A 265 1.64 8.84 5.86
N LEU A 266 0.96 8.65 6.99
CA LEU A 266 1.44 9.16 8.27
C LEU A 266 2.69 8.41 8.75
N LEU A 267 2.82 7.12 8.46
CA LEU A 267 4.07 6.39 8.71
C LEU A 267 5.20 6.99 7.87
N ALA A 268 5.00 7.19 6.56
CA ALA A 268 5.99 7.81 5.68
C ALA A 268 6.40 9.20 6.18
N TYR A 269 5.42 10.03 6.56
CA TYR A 269 5.66 11.37 7.10
C TYR A 269 6.45 11.33 8.42
N GLN A 270 6.08 10.46 9.36
CA GLN A 270 6.82 10.30 10.62
C GLN A 270 8.25 9.84 10.38
N LEU A 271 8.46 8.86 9.48
CA LEU A 271 9.79 8.33 9.19
C LEU A 271 10.67 9.37 8.48
N ALA A 272 10.09 10.20 7.60
CA ALA A 272 10.81 11.27 6.90
C ALA A 272 11.42 12.33 7.83
N THR A 273 11.00 12.39 9.11
CA THR A 273 11.63 13.26 10.12
C THR A 273 12.96 12.75 10.64
N LEU A 274 13.37 11.52 10.28
CA LEU A 274 14.61 10.90 10.72
C LEU A 274 15.70 11.11 9.66
N ASP A 275 16.86 11.63 10.05
CA ASP A 275 17.99 11.92 9.14
C ASP A 275 18.52 10.71 8.35
N ARG A 276 18.18 9.49 8.78
CA ARG A 276 18.58 8.22 8.14
C ARG A 276 17.53 7.68 7.17
N VAL A 277 16.45 8.41 6.94
CA VAL A 277 15.34 8.01 6.09
C VAL A 277 15.29 8.92 4.87
N THR A 278 15.18 8.33 3.68
CA THR A 278 14.92 9.07 2.44
C THR A 278 13.62 8.57 1.82
N THR A 279 12.69 9.47 1.54
CA THR A 279 11.42 9.15 0.85
C THR A 279 11.59 9.32 -0.66
N ILE A 280 11.09 8.35 -1.44
CA ILE A 280 11.36 8.25 -2.88
C ILE A 280 10.06 7.88 -3.60
N GLY A 281 9.84 8.46 -4.78
CA GLY A 281 8.74 8.08 -5.67
C GLY A 281 7.84 9.25 -6.03
N GLU A 282 6.54 9.10 -5.83
CA GLU A 282 5.52 10.09 -6.22
C GLU A 282 4.77 10.63 -5.00
N VAL A 283 4.07 11.76 -5.18
CA VAL A 283 3.27 12.39 -4.12
C VAL A 283 2.18 11.42 -3.65
N SER A 284 1.98 11.33 -2.33
CA SER A 284 0.97 10.44 -1.74
C SER A 284 -0.48 10.88 -1.98
N ALA A 285 -1.43 10.01 -1.65
CA ALA A 285 -2.84 10.17 -1.99
C ALA A 285 -3.53 11.39 -1.34
N GLY A 286 -3.12 11.73 -0.13
CA GLY A 286 -3.74 12.72 0.75
C GLY A 286 -5.08 12.30 1.32
N GLN A 287 -5.21 11.02 1.67
CA GLN A 287 -6.46 10.41 2.12
C GLN A 287 -6.36 9.94 3.58
N LEU A 288 -6.41 10.89 4.53
CA LEU A 288 -6.38 10.60 5.97
C LEU A 288 -7.75 10.27 6.60
N GLY A 289 -8.82 10.32 5.81
CA GLY A 289 -10.18 10.09 6.26
C GLY A 289 -10.53 8.62 6.50
N VAL A 290 -11.82 8.36 6.67
CA VAL A 290 -12.36 7.01 6.92
C VAL A 290 -13.45 6.68 5.92
N TYR A 291 -13.63 5.39 5.62
CA TYR A 291 -14.77 4.92 4.83
C TYR A 291 -15.89 4.43 5.74
N GLN A 292 -17.14 4.68 5.36
CA GLN A 292 -18.32 4.13 6.01
C GLN A 292 -19.15 3.36 4.99
N VAL A 293 -19.61 2.17 5.38
CA VAL A 293 -20.56 1.40 4.56
C VAL A 293 -21.92 2.10 4.60
N GLN A 294 -22.48 2.36 3.43
CA GLN A 294 -23.86 2.77 3.24
C GLN A 294 -24.63 1.63 2.58
N GLN A 295 -25.85 1.38 3.06
CA GLN A 295 -26.75 0.39 2.49
C GLN A 295 -27.85 1.13 1.73
N ASN A 296 -27.82 1.07 0.40
CA ASN A 296 -28.78 1.75 -0.46
C ASN A 296 -29.55 0.72 -1.28
N ALA A 297 -30.85 0.56 -0.99
CA ALA A 297 -31.84 -0.17 -1.81
C ALA A 297 -31.32 -1.40 -2.60
N GLY A 298 -30.55 -2.29 -1.94
CA GLY A 298 -30.07 -3.55 -2.52
C GLY A 298 -28.56 -3.61 -2.86
N ALA A 299 -27.81 -2.52 -2.76
CA ALA A 299 -26.36 -2.51 -2.97
C ALA A 299 -25.62 -1.74 -1.86
N ALA A 300 -24.47 -2.28 -1.43
CA ALA A 300 -23.58 -1.61 -0.49
C ALA A 300 -22.62 -0.68 -1.22
N THR A 301 -22.39 0.50 -0.66
CA THR A 301 -21.38 1.45 -1.12
C THR A 301 -20.50 1.91 0.04
N LEU A 302 -19.29 2.38 -0.25
CA LEU A 302 -18.40 2.99 0.74
C LEU A 302 -18.39 4.50 0.52
N ARG A 303 -18.79 5.25 1.53
CA ARG A 303 -18.68 6.71 1.53
C ARG A 303 -17.39 7.15 2.22
N TYR A 304 -16.60 7.97 1.54
CA TYR A 304 -15.40 8.58 2.13
C TYR A 304 -15.77 9.78 3.00
N LEU A 305 -15.24 9.81 4.23
CA LEU A 305 -15.37 10.90 5.19
C LEU A 305 -13.98 11.51 5.45
N PRO A 306 -13.66 12.67 4.87
CA PRO A 306 -12.33 13.26 4.96
C PRO A 306 -12.01 13.78 6.38
N ALA A 307 -10.75 13.65 6.78
CA ALA A 307 -10.22 14.27 7.99
C ALA A 307 -9.75 15.72 7.71
N ALA A 308 -10.69 16.57 7.29
CA ALA A 308 -10.46 17.91 6.71
C ALA A 308 -9.76 18.95 7.62
N HIS A 309 -9.51 18.63 8.89
CA HIS A 309 -8.86 19.50 9.87
C HIS A 309 -7.81 18.74 10.68
N THR A 310 -6.98 17.97 9.99
CA THR A 310 -5.85 17.30 10.64
C THR A 310 -4.77 18.32 10.93
N THR A 311 -4.55 18.57 12.22
CA THR A 311 -3.42 19.34 12.71
C THR A 311 -2.28 18.37 13.00
N ILE A 312 -1.09 18.62 12.44
CA ILE A 312 0.14 17.92 12.84
C ILE A 312 1.09 18.98 13.41
N ASP A 313 1.51 18.78 14.65
CA ASP A 313 2.45 19.65 15.37
C ASP A 313 2.05 21.14 15.37
N GLY A 314 0.75 21.40 15.46
CA GLY A 314 0.17 22.75 15.48
C GLY A 314 -0.14 23.34 14.09
N VAL A 315 0.23 22.66 13.00
CA VAL A 315 -0.07 23.10 11.63
C VAL A 315 -1.33 22.39 11.14
N VAL A 316 -2.37 23.17 10.80
CA VAL A 316 -3.58 22.65 10.15
C VAL A 316 -3.25 22.33 8.71
N LEU A 317 -3.42 21.07 8.32
CA LEU A 317 -3.17 20.59 6.97
C LEU A 317 -4.52 20.34 6.29
N SER A 318 -4.88 21.24 5.38
CA SER A 318 -6.11 21.17 4.58
C SER A 318 -6.00 20.21 3.39
N ASP A 319 -4.77 19.90 2.93
CA ASP A 319 -4.44 18.90 1.91
C ASP A 319 -3.12 18.22 2.33
N PHE A 320 -3.21 17.34 3.34
CA PHE A 320 -2.04 16.59 3.80
C PHE A 320 -1.60 15.62 2.70
N ARG A 321 -0.37 15.77 2.20
CA ARG A 321 0.28 14.81 1.32
C ARG A 321 1.76 14.73 1.67
N VAL A 322 2.34 13.56 1.54
CA VAL A 322 3.79 13.36 1.62
C VAL A 322 4.38 13.62 0.25
N ILE A 323 5.21 14.65 0.16
CA ILE A 323 6.05 14.92 -1.00
C ILE A 323 7.35 14.14 -0.78
N PRO A 324 7.73 13.22 -1.67
CA PRO A 324 8.99 12.48 -1.52
C PRO A 324 10.18 13.43 -1.61
N GLU A 325 11.22 13.15 -0.82
CA GLU A 325 12.49 13.87 -0.89
C GLU A 325 13.14 13.72 -2.27
N LEU A 326 13.08 12.52 -2.84
CA LEU A 326 13.52 12.21 -4.19
C LEU A 326 12.33 11.84 -5.08
N ALA A 327 11.82 12.82 -5.81
CA ALA A 327 10.73 12.62 -6.75
C ALA A 327 11.19 11.81 -7.98
N ILE A 328 10.66 10.61 -8.16
CA ILE A 328 10.96 9.72 -9.28
C ILE A 328 9.66 9.15 -9.82
N ASP A 329 9.43 9.41 -11.10
CA ASP A 329 8.24 8.98 -11.80
C ASP A 329 8.31 7.49 -12.15
N TYR A 330 7.20 6.77 -11.95
CA TYR A 330 7.05 5.38 -12.37
C TYR A 330 5.69 5.11 -13.02
N ARG A 331 5.34 5.92 -14.03
CA ARG A 331 4.10 5.72 -14.81
C ARG A 331 3.94 4.31 -15.34
N LEU A 332 2.69 3.84 -15.41
CA LEU A 332 2.33 2.58 -16.08
C LEU A 332 2.65 2.58 -17.58
N SER A 333 2.75 3.76 -18.19
CA SER A 333 3.18 3.92 -19.57
C SER A 333 4.69 3.77 -19.77
N ASN A 334 5.47 3.70 -18.69
CA ASN A 334 6.91 3.59 -18.77
C ASN A 334 7.29 2.14 -19.12
N THR A 335 7.96 1.94 -20.25
CA THR A 335 8.33 0.62 -20.77
C THR A 335 9.67 0.12 -20.20
N THR A 336 10.14 0.70 -19.09
CA THR A 336 11.38 0.26 -18.47
C THR A 336 11.20 -1.12 -17.89
N ARG A 337 12.10 -2.04 -18.24
CA ARG A 337 12.10 -3.40 -17.71
C ARG A 337 12.32 -3.43 -16.18
N SER A 338 12.94 -2.39 -15.62
CA SER A 338 13.26 -2.23 -14.21
C SER A 338 12.36 -1.18 -13.54
N ASP A 339 12.20 -1.31 -12.22
CA ASP A 339 11.52 -0.34 -11.37
C ASP A 339 12.50 0.81 -11.03
N PRO A 340 12.33 2.02 -11.60
CA PRO A 340 13.27 3.13 -11.38
C PRO A 340 13.24 3.66 -9.94
N GLN A 341 12.13 3.53 -9.23
CA GLN A 341 12.02 3.96 -7.83
C GLN A 341 12.78 2.98 -6.91
N PHE A 342 12.65 1.67 -7.17
CA PHE A 342 13.45 0.65 -6.49
C PHE A 342 14.96 0.85 -6.72
N GLU A 343 15.38 1.07 -7.97
CA GLU A 343 16.79 1.32 -8.30
C GLU A 343 17.34 2.57 -7.60
N ALA A 344 16.54 3.61 -7.45
CA ALA A 344 16.94 4.80 -6.70
C ALA A 344 17.06 4.52 -5.20
N ALA A 345 16.09 3.82 -4.61
CA ALA A 345 16.17 3.38 -3.21
C ALA A 345 17.41 2.53 -2.94
N TYR A 346 17.70 1.61 -3.84
CA TYR A 346 18.92 0.81 -3.82
C TYR A 346 20.18 1.70 -3.81
N ASN A 347 20.26 2.67 -4.73
CA ASN A 347 21.42 3.56 -4.82
C ASN A 347 21.58 4.50 -3.61
N VAL A 348 20.48 4.99 -3.04
CA VAL A 348 20.49 5.76 -1.78
C VAL A 348 21.08 4.93 -0.64
N LEU A 349 20.64 3.68 -0.47
CA LEU A 349 21.15 2.82 0.60
C LEU A 349 22.62 2.42 0.39
N LEU A 350 23.11 2.45 -0.85
CA LEU A 350 24.52 2.30 -1.15
C LEU A 350 25.36 3.57 -0.91
N GLY A 351 24.73 4.73 -0.76
CA GLY A 351 25.42 6.03 -0.62
C GLY A 351 25.98 6.53 -1.96
N ARG A 352 25.28 6.24 -3.07
CA ARG A 352 25.67 6.63 -4.43
C ARG A 352 25.00 7.91 -4.93
N ILE A 353 24.00 8.42 -4.20
CA ILE A 353 23.21 9.61 -4.52
C ILE A 353 23.03 10.41 -3.24
#